data_AF-A0A0N1EHF9-F1
#
_entry.id   AF-A0A0N1EHF9-F1
#
_cell.length_a   1.000
_cell.length_b   1.000
_cell.length_c   1.000
_cell.angle_alpha   90.00
_cell.angle_beta   90.00
_cell.angle_gamma   90.00
#
_symmetry.space_group_name_H-M   'P 1'
#
loop_
_entity.id
_entity.type
_entity.pdbx_description
1 polymer ?
#
loop_
_entity_poly.entity_id
_entity_poly.type
_entity_poly.pdbx_seq_one_letter_code
_entity_poly.pdbx_strand_id
1 'polypeptide(L)'
;MKFFSYVVWLLFSVVMIASGVFGCLMPLETFVGFAVLLPIFLLIGGLSNVIYYFYAREARGAEFILVDGLLNLLFAWIFFWNGIDFTSLAIVAFVAFMILFKGILGIGYAFKLKKLGFGWGMTFFIALLNILIAVIFIANPAVGGVTIGFMIALMVLFFGIISLWLGFGSKKLFG
;
A
#
# COMPACT_ATOMS: atom_id res chain seq x y z
N MET A 1 -7.82 31.16 -13.71
CA MET A 1 -7.94 29.76 -13.24
C MET A 1 -6.70 28.90 -13.52
N LYS A 2 -6.08 28.95 -14.71
CA LYS A 2 -4.90 28.12 -15.07
C LYS A 2 -3.64 28.38 -14.23
N PHE A 3 -3.33 29.65 -13.93
CA PHE A 3 -2.17 30.02 -13.09
C PHE A 3 -2.33 29.55 -11.64
N PHE A 4 -3.52 29.72 -11.06
CA PHE A 4 -3.84 29.25 -9.72
C PHE A 4 -3.69 27.72 -9.61
N SER A 5 -4.23 26.98 -10.58
CA SER A 5 -4.08 25.52 -10.62
C SER A 5 -2.62 25.07 -10.70
N TYR A 6 -1.77 25.78 -11.46
CA TYR A 6 -0.35 25.48 -11.57
C TYR A 6 0.39 25.68 -10.24
N VAL A 7 0.13 26.80 -9.54
CA VAL A 7 0.76 27.09 -8.24
C VAL A 7 0.34 26.06 -7.19
N VAL A 8 -0.94 25.69 -7.16
CA VAL A 8 -1.46 24.65 -6.25
C VAL A 8 -0.77 23.30 -6.51
N TRP A 9 -0.61 22.91 -7.78
CA TRP A 9 0.05 21.66 -8.14
C TRP A 9 1.53 21.62 -7.74
N LEU A 10 2.22 22.76 -7.88
CA LEU A 10 3.63 22.88 -7.50
C LEU A 10 3.79 22.79 -5.97
N LEU A 11 2.96 23.52 -5.22
CA LEU A 11 2.95 23.44 -3.76
C LEU A 11 2.67 22.02 -3.26
N PHE A 12 1.65 21.35 -3.82
CA PHE A 12 1.33 19.97 -3.48
C PHE A 12 2.52 19.04 -3.69
N SER A 13 3.20 19.17 -4.83
CA SER A 13 4.36 18.33 -5.16
C SER A 13 5.54 18.57 -4.22
N VAL A 14 5.81 19.83 -3.83
CA VAL A 14 6.85 20.15 -2.85
C VAL A 14 6.53 19.56 -1.48
N VAL A 15 5.29 19.65 -1.03
CA VAL A 15 4.84 19.06 0.24
C VAL A 15 4.96 17.53 0.20
N MET A 16 4.62 16.88 -0.92
CA MET A 16 4.81 15.44 -1.08
C MET A 16 6.28 15.04 -1.02
N ILE A 17 7.18 15.80 -1.66
CA ILE A 17 8.61 15.50 -1.61
C ILE A 17 9.14 15.69 -0.19
N ALA A 18 8.79 16.80 0.47
CA ALA A 18 9.21 17.05 1.84
C ALA A 18 8.73 15.94 2.78
N SER A 19 7.44 15.57 2.72
CA SER A 19 6.88 14.48 3.52
C SER A 19 7.53 13.13 3.21
N GLY A 20 7.82 12.83 1.93
CA GLY A 20 8.55 11.63 1.54
C GLY A 20 9.98 11.58 2.11
N VAL A 21 10.72 12.69 2.05
CA VAL A 21 12.07 12.79 2.64
C VAL A 21 12.03 12.62 4.15
N PHE A 22 11.15 13.34 4.85
CA PHE A 22 11.00 13.19 6.30
C PHE A 22 10.55 11.78 6.69
N GLY A 23 9.67 11.17 5.90
CA GLY A 23 9.24 9.81 6.13
C GLY A 23 10.36 8.78 5.98
N CYS A 24 11.30 9.00 5.05
CA CYS A 24 12.49 8.15 4.91
C CYS A 24 13.44 8.27 6.11
N LEU A 25 13.50 9.44 6.76
CA LEU A 25 14.29 9.67 7.97
C LEU A 25 13.63 9.08 9.23
N MET A 26 12.30 9.03 9.27
CA MET A 26 11.51 8.48 10.37
C MET A 26 10.53 7.41 9.87
N PRO A 27 11.04 6.26 9.39
CA PRO A 27 10.22 5.24 8.74
C PRO A 27 9.23 4.59 9.71
N LEU A 28 9.59 4.39 10.98
CA LEU A 28 8.70 3.80 11.97
C LEU A 28 7.47 4.69 12.24
N GLU A 29 7.69 5.99 12.42
CA GLU A 29 6.61 6.97 12.62
C GLU A 29 5.70 7.05 11.39
N THR A 30 6.30 6.98 10.19
CA THR A 30 5.53 6.92 8.94
C THR A 30 4.62 5.70 8.93
N PHE A 31 5.14 4.52 9.28
CA PHE A 31 4.35 3.30 9.35
C PHE A 31 3.21 3.42 10.38
N VAL A 32 3.50 3.91 11.59
CA VAL A 32 2.49 4.10 12.64
C VAL A 32 1.41 5.09 12.19
N GLY A 33 1.79 6.19 11.52
CA GLY A 33 0.83 7.13 10.94
C GLY A 33 -0.14 6.47 9.96
N PHE A 34 0.36 5.56 9.11
CA PHE A 34 -0.50 4.78 8.22
C PHE A 34 -1.38 3.76 8.97
N ALA A 35 -0.86 3.14 10.03
CA ALA A 35 -1.64 2.25 10.87
C ALA A 35 -2.81 2.97 11.56
N VAL A 36 -2.64 4.23 11.96
CA VAL A 36 -3.72 5.08 12.50
C VAL A 36 -4.77 5.42 11.45
N LEU A 37 -4.35 5.68 10.21
CA LEU A 37 -5.26 6.06 9.13
C LEU A 37 -6.06 4.87 8.58
N LEU A 38 -5.52 3.65 8.64
CA LEU A 38 -6.13 2.48 8.03
C LEU A 38 -7.57 2.21 8.54
N PRO A 39 -7.87 2.20 9.85
CA PRO A 39 -9.24 1.99 10.34
C PRO A 39 -10.21 3.09 9.88
N ILE A 40 -9.73 4.34 9.75
CA ILE A 40 -10.51 5.47 9.25
C ILE A 40 -10.86 5.24 7.78
N PHE A 41 -9.89 4.82 6.96
CA PHE A 41 -10.13 4.50 5.55
C PHE A 41 -11.08 3.31 5.40
N LEU A 42 -10.98 2.28 6.25
CA LEU A 42 -11.89 1.15 6.26
C LEU A 42 -13.32 1.56 6.64
N LEU A 43 -13.51 2.47 7.61
CA LEU A 43 -14.84 3.01 7.91
C LEU A 43 -15.43 3.76 6.72
N ILE A 44 -14.67 4.70 6.15
CA ILE A 44 -15.16 5.53 5.05
C ILE A 44 -15.46 4.65 3.84
N GLY A 45 -14.57 3.73 3.47
CA GLY A 45 -14.77 2.78 2.38
C GLY A 45 -15.96 1.85 2.63
N GLY A 46 -16.08 1.33 3.85
CA GLY A 46 -17.19 0.47 4.26
C GLY A 46 -18.54 1.16 4.16
N LEU A 47 -18.66 2.37 4.72
CA LEU A 47 -19.87 3.19 4.61
C LEU A 47 -20.18 3.54 3.15
N SER A 48 -19.15 3.93 2.37
CA SER A 48 -19.32 4.27 0.96
C SER A 48 -19.85 3.10 0.14
N ASN A 49 -19.35 1.87 0.39
CA ASN A 49 -19.78 0.67 -0.32
C ASN A 49 -21.20 0.25 0.08
N VAL A 50 -21.57 0.38 1.36
CA VAL A 50 -22.95 0.14 1.81
C VAL A 50 -23.90 1.13 1.15
N ILE A 51 -23.55 2.42 1.11
CA ILE A 51 -24.35 3.44 0.43
C ILE A 51 -24.48 3.12 -1.07
N TYR A 52 -23.36 2.79 -1.72
CA TYR A 52 -23.32 2.48 -3.15
C TYR A 52 -24.18 1.25 -3.51
N TYR A 53 -24.21 0.23 -2.65
CA TYR A 53 -25.09 -0.92 -2.82
C TYR A 53 -26.56 -0.52 -2.95
N PHE A 54 -27.04 0.44 -2.13
CA PHE A 54 -28.42 0.90 -2.22
C PHE A 54 -28.72 1.69 -3.49
N TYR A 55 -27.73 2.40 -4.04
CA TYR A 55 -27.89 3.12 -5.31
C TYR A 55 -27.82 2.20 -6.55
N ALA A 56 -26.99 1.16 -6.52
CA ALA A 56 -26.70 0.29 -7.67
C ALA A 56 -27.16 -1.16 -7.47
N ARG A 57 -28.23 -1.38 -6.69
CA ARG A 57 -28.68 -2.71 -6.26
C ARG A 57 -28.96 -3.69 -7.40
N GLU A 58 -29.42 -3.18 -8.54
CA GLU A 58 -29.78 -3.98 -9.72
C GLU A 58 -28.57 -4.33 -10.61
N ALA A 59 -27.41 -3.73 -10.35
CA ALA A 59 -26.20 -4.03 -11.09
C ALA A 59 -25.69 -5.44 -10.76
N ARG A 60 -25.19 -6.16 -11.78
CA ARG A 60 -24.55 -7.46 -11.57
C ARG A 60 -23.36 -7.31 -10.63
N GLY A 61 -23.36 -8.08 -9.55
CA GLY A 61 -22.30 -8.08 -8.54
C GLY A 61 -22.49 -7.08 -7.40
N ALA A 62 -23.65 -6.41 -7.30
CA ALA A 62 -23.95 -5.51 -6.17
C ALA A 62 -23.79 -6.20 -4.81
N GLU A 63 -24.11 -7.50 -4.70
CA GLU A 63 -23.91 -8.28 -3.48
C GLU A 63 -22.44 -8.33 -3.02
N PHE A 64 -21.48 -8.40 -3.95
CA PHE A 64 -20.05 -8.37 -3.60
C PHE A 64 -19.65 -7.01 -3.03
N ILE A 65 -20.25 -5.93 -3.50
CA ILE A 65 -20.00 -4.58 -2.98
C ILE A 65 -20.55 -4.47 -1.55
N LEU A 66 -21.71 -5.04 -1.27
CA LEU A 66 -22.27 -5.08 0.08
C LEU A 66 -21.39 -5.89 1.04
N VAL A 67 -20.96 -7.08 0.61
CA VAL A 67 -20.09 -7.94 1.43
C VAL A 67 -18.76 -7.24 1.72
N ASP A 68 -18.14 -6.61 0.73
CA ASP A 68 -16.92 -5.82 0.91
C ASP A 68 -17.14 -4.65 1.89
N GLY A 69 -18.26 -3.92 1.73
CA GLY A 69 -18.63 -2.82 2.61
C GLY A 69 -18.78 -3.26 4.07
N LEU A 70 -19.52 -4.34 4.32
CA LEU A 70 -19.73 -4.88 5.67
C LEU A 70 -18.43 -5.40 6.28
N LEU A 71 -17.57 -6.04 5.49
CA LEU A 71 -16.30 -6.58 5.94
C LEU A 71 -15.30 -5.46 6.28
N ASN A 72 -15.29 -4.36 5.51
CA ASN A 72 -14.50 -3.17 5.85
C ASN A 72 -14.98 -2.51 7.15
N LEU A 73 -16.29 -2.39 7.37
CA LEU A 73 -16.84 -1.88 8.63
C LEU A 73 -16.48 -2.77 9.83
N LEU A 74 -16.52 -4.09 9.64
CA LEU A 74 -16.13 -5.05 10.66
C LEU A 74 -14.65 -4.89 11.03
N PHE A 75 -13.75 -4.83 10.05
CA PHE A 75 -12.32 -4.66 10.32
C PHE A 75 -11.99 -3.31 10.94
N ALA A 76 -12.64 -2.24 10.48
CA ALA A 76 -12.52 -0.95 11.12
C ALA A 76 -12.89 -1.01 12.60
N TRP A 77 -14.05 -1.60 12.93
CA TRP A 77 -14.50 -1.79 14.31
C TRP A 77 -13.48 -2.56 15.15
N ILE A 78 -12.96 -3.68 14.63
CA ILE A 78 -11.93 -4.49 15.30
C ILE A 78 -10.67 -3.67 15.57
N PHE A 79 -10.18 -2.91 14.59
CA PHE A 79 -8.96 -2.14 14.75
C PHE A 79 -9.12 -0.94 15.69
N PHE A 80 -10.26 -0.25 15.67
CA PHE A 80 -10.55 0.80 16.64
C PHE A 80 -10.59 0.27 18.08
N TRP A 81 -11.21 -0.90 18.29
CA TRP A 81 -11.34 -1.48 19.61
C TRP A 81 -10.01 -2.00 20.20
N ASN A 82 -9.17 -2.62 19.36
CA ASN A 82 -7.91 -3.21 19.81
C ASN A 82 -6.72 -2.24 19.80
N GLY A 83 -6.87 -1.06 19.19
CA GLY A 83 -5.85 0.00 19.20
C GLY A 83 -4.75 -0.15 18.15
N ILE A 84 -3.78 0.76 18.23
CA ILE A 84 -2.73 0.96 17.21
C ILE A 84 -1.72 -0.18 17.18
N ASP A 85 -1.38 -0.75 18.34
CA ASP A 85 -0.42 -1.85 18.44
C ASP A 85 -0.93 -3.10 17.70
N PHE A 86 -2.20 -3.45 17.93
CA PHE A 86 -2.85 -4.56 17.23
C PHE A 86 -2.94 -4.30 15.72
N THR A 87 -3.32 -3.09 15.33
CA THR A 87 -3.43 -2.70 13.92
C THR A 87 -2.07 -2.80 13.21
N SER A 88 -1.02 -2.31 13.87
CA SER A 88 0.36 -2.38 13.36
C SER A 88 0.82 -3.82 13.17
N LEU A 89 0.59 -4.69 14.16
CA LEU A 89 0.90 -6.11 14.07
C LEU A 89 0.13 -6.80 12.95
N ALA A 90 -1.17 -6.50 12.81
CA ALA A 90 -2.02 -7.06 11.76
C ALA A 90 -1.50 -6.67 10.36
N ILE A 91 -1.11 -5.40 10.16
CA ILE A 91 -0.54 -4.93 8.89
C ILE A 91 0.78 -5.67 8.59
N VAL A 92 1.70 -5.75 9.56
CA VAL A 92 2.98 -6.43 9.35
C VAL A 92 2.76 -7.92 9.06
N ALA A 93 1.88 -8.59 9.81
CA ALA A 93 1.55 -9.99 9.61
C ALA A 93 0.94 -10.23 8.22
N PHE A 94 0.01 -9.36 7.80
CA PHE A 94 -0.60 -9.44 6.47
C PHE A 94 0.45 -9.26 5.36
N VAL A 95 1.33 -8.26 5.48
CA VAL A 95 2.40 -8.04 4.51
C VAL A 95 3.38 -9.21 4.49
N ALA A 96 3.77 -9.74 5.65
CA ALA A 96 4.64 -10.90 5.74
C ALA A 96 4.01 -12.13 5.08
N PHE A 97 2.72 -12.37 5.33
CA PHE A 97 1.97 -13.44 4.66
C PHE A 97 1.96 -13.27 3.14
N MET A 98 1.75 -12.05 2.64
CA MET A 98 1.78 -11.76 1.20
C MET A 98 3.17 -12.00 0.60
N ILE A 99 4.24 -11.63 1.30
CA ILE A 99 5.63 -11.88 0.86
C ILE A 99 5.91 -13.39 0.85
N LEU A 100 5.47 -14.11 1.88
CA LEU A 100 5.61 -15.57 1.97
C LEU A 100 4.93 -16.25 0.78
N PHE A 101 3.67 -15.87 0.50
CA PHE A 101 2.91 -16.42 -0.60
C PHE A 101 3.56 -16.12 -1.96
N LYS A 102 4.08 -14.89 -2.17
CA LYS A 102 4.88 -14.55 -3.35
C LYS A 102 6.14 -15.39 -3.48
N GLY A 103 6.83 -15.68 -2.38
CA GLY A 103 7.98 -16.57 -2.35
C GLY A 103 7.63 -18.00 -2.78
N ILE A 104 6.55 -18.57 -2.22
CA ILE A 104 6.06 -19.91 -2.59
C ILE A 104 5.70 -19.97 -4.08
N LEU A 105 4.95 -18.99 -4.59
CA LEU A 105 4.63 -18.89 -6.01
C LEU A 105 5.88 -18.73 -6.88
N GLY A 106 6.86 -17.94 -6.43
CA GLY A 106 8.14 -17.72 -7.10
C GLY A 106 8.93 -19.01 -7.32
N ILE A 107 8.91 -19.94 -6.35
CA ILE A 107 9.51 -21.27 -6.50
C ILE A 107 8.81 -22.04 -7.63
N GLY A 108 7.47 -22.02 -7.65
CA GLY A 108 6.68 -22.63 -8.72
C GLY A 108 7.02 -22.06 -10.10
N TYR A 109 7.22 -20.74 -10.21
CA TYR A 109 7.64 -20.09 -11.45
C TYR A 109 9.07 -20.46 -11.86
N ALA A 110 10.00 -20.55 -10.92
CA ALA A 110 11.37 -20.97 -11.21
C ALA A 110 11.42 -22.40 -11.82
N PHE A 111 10.62 -23.33 -11.29
CA PHE A 111 10.53 -24.67 -11.87
C PHE A 111 9.89 -24.69 -13.27
N LYS A 112 8.91 -23.82 -13.53
CA LYS A 112 8.36 -23.65 -14.88
C LYS A 112 9.42 -23.11 -15.85
N LEU A 113 10.18 -22.08 -15.44
CA LEU A 113 11.29 -21.53 -16.24
C LEU A 113 12.36 -22.58 -16.55
N LYS A 114 12.71 -23.43 -15.57
CA LYS A 114 13.64 -24.55 -15.76
C LYS A 114 13.16 -25.52 -16.83
N LYS A 115 11.86 -25.87 -16.83
CA LYS A 115 11.26 -26.76 -17.84
C LYS A 115 11.24 -26.13 -19.24
N LEU A 116 11.16 -24.81 -19.33
CA LEU A 116 11.16 -24.06 -20.58
C LEU A 116 12.58 -23.77 -21.12
N GLY A 117 13.64 -24.19 -20.42
CA GLY A 117 15.02 -23.99 -20.84
C GLY A 117 15.57 -22.59 -20.55
N PHE A 118 14.86 -21.74 -19.80
CA PHE A 118 15.33 -20.41 -19.40
C PHE A 118 16.13 -20.45 -18.10
N GLY A 119 16.89 -19.38 -17.84
CA GLY A 119 17.63 -19.18 -16.60
C GLY A 119 16.68 -19.10 -15.40
N TRP A 120 16.68 -20.14 -14.56
CA TRP A 120 15.76 -20.28 -13.41
C TRP A 120 16.41 -19.96 -12.06
N GLY A 121 17.74 -20.01 -11.98
CA GLY A 121 18.50 -19.89 -10.73
C GLY A 121 18.23 -18.59 -9.98
N MET A 122 18.20 -17.46 -10.68
CA MET A 122 17.94 -16.14 -10.08
C MET A 122 16.51 -16.04 -9.52
N THR A 123 15.52 -16.52 -10.27
CA THR A 123 14.12 -16.53 -9.82
C THR A 123 13.94 -17.40 -8.59
N PHE A 124 14.60 -18.57 -8.55
CA PHE A 124 14.57 -19.45 -7.38
C PHE A 124 15.22 -18.79 -6.15
N PHE A 125 16.37 -18.15 -6.34
CA PHE A 125 17.08 -17.46 -5.26
C PHE A 125 16.25 -16.31 -4.67
N ILE A 126 15.66 -15.45 -5.52
CA ILE A 126 14.77 -14.36 -5.07
C ILE A 126 13.56 -14.92 -4.33
N ALA A 127 12.98 -16.02 -4.81
CA ALA A 127 11.84 -16.67 -4.17
C ALA A 127 12.18 -17.17 -2.76
N LEU A 128 13.35 -17.80 -2.59
CA LEU A 128 13.84 -18.22 -1.28
C LEU A 128 14.09 -17.02 -0.36
N LEU A 129 14.67 -15.94 -0.89
CA LEU A 129 14.94 -14.71 -0.14
C LEU A 129 13.64 -14.05 0.35
N ASN A 130 12.58 -14.04 -0.46
CA ASN A 130 11.25 -13.58 -0.03
C ASN A 130 10.71 -14.39 1.16
N ILE A 131 10.84 -15.72 1.12
CA ILE A 131 10.41 -16.57 2.24
C ILE A 131 11.19 -16.23 3.51
N LEU A 132 12.52 -16.05 3.41
CA LEU A 132 13.35 -15.65 4.55
C LEU A 132 12.94 -14.28 5.12
N ILE A 133 12.71 -13.29 4.26
CA ILE A 133 12.23 -11.96 4.69
C ILE A 133 10.89 -12.07 5.42
N ALA A 134 9.94 -12.86 4.89
CA ALA A 134 8.65 -13.04 5.52
C ALA A 134 8.77 -13.66 6.92
N VAL A 135 9.64 -14.66 7.09
CA VAL A 135 9.92 -15.26 8.40
C VAL A 135 10.55 -14.24 9.36
N ILE A 136 11.46 -13.39 8.88
CA ILE A 136 12.05 -12.32 9.69
C ILE A 136 10.97 -11.32 10.16
N PHE A 137 10.03 -10.95 9.29
CA PHE A 137 8.95 -10.03 9.66
C PHE A 137 8.00 -10.63 10.70
N ILE A 138 7.72 -11.93 10.60
CA ILE A 138 6.90 -12.64 11.60
C ILE A 138 7.64 -12.73 12.93
N ALA A 139 8.95 -13.03 12.91
CA ALA A 139 9.76 -13.16 14.12
C ALA A 139 10.02 -11.80 14.80
N ASN A 140 10.22 -10.73 14.01
CA ASN A 140 10.49 -9.38 14.50
C ASN A 140 9.61 -8.35 13.77
N PRO A 141 8.37 -8.13 14.24
CA PRO A 141 7.43 -7.21 13.59
C PRO A 141 7.93 -5.77 13.48
N ALA A 142 8.80 -5.33 14.40
CA ALA A 142 9.42 -4.00 14.35
C ALA A 142 10.25 -3.78 13.07
N VAL A 143 11.00 -4.80 12.62
CA VAL A 143 11.76 -4.75 11.36
C VAL A 143 10.82 -4.64 10.16
N GLY A 144 9.69 -5.37 10.22
CA GLY A 144 8.63 -5.29 9.22
C GLY A 144 8.03 -3.88 9.15
N GLY A 145 7.69 -3.30 10.29
CA GLY A 145 7.16 -1.93 10.39
C GLY A 145 8.10 -0.88 9.80
N VAL A 146 9.39 -0.91 10.16
CA VAL A 146 10.41 0.00 9.61
C VAL A 146 10.52 -0.15 8.10
N THR A 147 10.59 -1.39 7.61
CA THR A 147 10.73 -1.65 6.17
C THR A 147 9.50 -1.17 5.39
N ILE A 148 8.29 -1.45 5.90
CA ILE A 148 7.04 -1.01 5.29
C ILE A 148 6.96 0.52 5.30
N GLY A 149 7.25 1.17 6.42
CA GLY A 149 7.25 2.62 6.54
C GLY A 149 8.24 3.29 5.59
N PHE A 150 9.44 2.72 5.45
CA PHE A 150 10.43 3.19 4.48
C PHE A 150 9.94 3.05 3.03
N MET A 151 9.33 1.91 2.68
CA MET A 151 8.74 1.71 1.35
C MET A 151 7.62 2.71 1.07
N ILE A 152 6.75 2.97 2.03
CA ILE A 152 5.66 3.95 1.90
C ILE A 152 6.23 5.36 1.70
N ALA A 153 7.19 5.79 2.53
CA ALA A 153 7.82 7.09 2.41
C ALA A 153 8.50 7.28 1.03
N LEU A 154 9.18 6.23 0.56
CA LEU A 154 9.83 6.19 -0.74
C LEU A 154 8.82 6.24 -1.90
N MET A 155 7.65 5.59 -1.77
CA MET A 155 6.56 5.75 -2.73
C MET A 155 6.05 7.19 -2.76
N VAL A 156 5.77 7.80 -1.60
CA VAL A 156 5.30 9.20 -1.51
C VAL A 156 6.32 10.16 -2.12
N LEU A 157 7.62 9.92 -1.87
CA LEU A 157 8.70 10.70 -2.45
C LEU A 157 8.70 10.61 -3.98
N PHE A 158 8.64 9.40 -4.55
CA PHE A 158 8.59 9.24 -6.00
C PHE A 158 7.32 9.81 -6.62
N PHE A 159 6.17 9.66 -5.97
CA PHE A 159 4.94 10.32 -6.40
C PHE A 159 5.09 11.85 -6.45
N GLY A 160 5.72 12.44 -5.44
CA GLY A 160 6.01 13.88 -5.42
C GLY A 160 6.98 14.33 -6.52
N ILE A 161 7.98 13.52 -6.86
CA ILE A 161 8.92 13.80 -7.96
C ILE A 161 8.18 13.72 -9.31
N ILE A 162 7.37 12.68 -9.51
CA ILE A 162 6.57 12.51 -10.73
C ILE A 162 5.55 13.65 -10.88
N SER A 163 4.90 14.07 -9.78
CA SER A 163 3.97 15.19 -9.81
C SER A 163 4.68 16.52 -10.08
N LEU A 164 5.90 16.75 -9.58
CA LEU A 164 6.69 17.90 -10.02
C LEU A 164 6.93 17.88 -11.53
N TRP A 165 7.34 16.72 -12.07
CA TRP A 165 7.66 16.59 -13.49
C TRP A 165 6.44 16.82 -14.38
N LEU A 166 5.29 16.24 -14.02
CA LEU A 166 4.01 16.46 -14.69
C LEU A 166 3.57 17.93 -14.60
N GLY A 167 3.85 18.63 -13.50
CA GLY A 167 3.54 20.05 -13.33
C GLY A 167 4.35 20.94 -14.29
N PHE A 168 5.61 20.57 -14.55
CA PHE A 168 6.41 21.20 -15.61
C PHE A 168 5.91 20.82 -17.02
N GLY A 169 5.45 19.59 -17.22
CA GLY A 169 4.81 19.16 -18.46
C GLY A 169 3.51 19.91 -18.77
N SER A 170 2.71 20.22 -17.75
CA SER A 170 1.44 20.96 -17.91
C SER A 170 1.63 22.43 -18.33
N LYS A 171 2.82 23.02 -18.13
CA LYS A 171 3.16 24.32 -18.72
C LYS A 171 3.16 24.30 -20.25
N LYS A 172 3.42 23.16 -20.89
CA LYS A 172 3.37 22.99 -22.35
C LYS A 172 1.98 22.65 -22.90
N LEU A 173 1.10 22.08 -22.08
CA LEU A 173 -0.26 21.69 -22.49
C LEU A 173 -1.30 22.82 -22.30
N PHE A 174 -1.03 23.77 -21.41
CA PHE A 174 -1.92 24.90 -21.12
C PHE A 174 -1.34 26.28 -21.45
N GLY A 175 -0.08 26.33 -21.91
CA GLY A 175 0.61 27.51 -22.42
C GLY A 175 0.31 27.75 -23.89
#